data_AF-A0A3Q0IN27-F1
#
_entry.id   AF-A0A3Q0IN27-F1
#
_cell.length_a   1.000
_cell.length_b   1.000
_cell.length_c   1.000
_cell.angle_alpha   90.00
_cell.angle_beta   90.00
_cell.angle_gamma   90.00
#
_symmetry.space_group_name_H-M   'P 1'
#
loop_
_entity.id
_entity.type
_entity.pdbx_description
1 polymer ?
#
loop_
_entity_poly.entity_id
_entity_poly.type
_entity_poly.pdbx_seq_one_letter_code
_entity_poly.pdbx_strand_id
1 'polypeptide(L)'
;ISNIFSQPERIDPSGNPSNYDIRSDVWSLGISLIELATGRFPYDTWGSPFEQLKQVVQDDPPRLPPGEFSSDFKDFITLCLQKDYTKRPNYVQLLQHPFCSVNHEHQKNLIAPFVCEILDLKE
;
A
#
# COMPACT_ATOMS: atom_id res chain seq x y z
N ILE A 1 8.97 -6.78 -13.96
CA ILE A 1 8.82 -6.62 -12.49
C ILE A 1 9.24 -5.21 -12.03
N SER A 2 10.04 -4.43 -12.79
CA SER A 2 10.57 -3.12 -12.36
C SER A 2 9.72 -1.87 -12.66
N ASN A 3 8.56 -1.97 -13.31
CA ASN A 3 7.82 -0.79 -13.81
C ASN A 3 6.48 -0.49 -13.11
N ILE A 4 6.04 -1.34 -12.17
CA ILE A 4 4.69 -1.29 -11.58
C ILE A 4 4.67 -0.54 -10.23
N PHE A 5 5.82 -0.50 -9.53
CA PHE A 5 6.00 0.25 -8.27
C PHE A 5 6.27 1.75 -8.47
N SER A 6 6.17 2.23 -9.71
CA SER A 6 6.53 3.58 -10.09
C SER A 6 5.27 4.45 -10.11
N GLN A 7 5.14 5.33 -9.12
CA GLN A 7 4.08 6.32 -9.07
C GLN A 7 4.05 7.24 -10.30
N PRO A 8 2.91 7.92 -10.56
CA PRO A 8 2.70 8.82 -11.68
C PRO A 8 3.79 9.84 -11.97
N GLU A 9 4.42 10.35 -10.91
CA GLU A 9 5.48 11.35 -10.96
C GLU A 9 6.72 10.88 -11.72
N ARG A 10 6.91 9.56 -11.89
CA ARG A 10 7.98 9.00 -12.72
C ARG A 10 7.81 9.21 -14.23
N ILE A 11 6.69 9.79 -14.67
CA ILE A 11 6.39 10.09 -16.08
C ILE A 11 6.58 11.59 -16.39
N ASP A 12 6.84 12.43 -15.39
CA ASP A 12 7.06 13.86 -15.60
C ASP A 12 8.55 14.19 -15.81
N PRO A 13 8.97 14.61 -17.02
CA PRO A 13 10.36 14.97 -17.31
C PRO A 13 10.78 16.32 -16.69
N SER A 14 9.88 17.05 -16.03
CA SER A 14 10.17 18.32 -15.36
C SER A 14 10.60 18.18 -13.89
N GLY A 15 10.51 16.97 -13.31
CA GLY A 15 10.89 16.68 -11.93
C GLY A 15 12.41 16.51 -11.74
N ASN A 16 12.96 17.18 -10.74
CA ASN A 16 14.38 17.04 -10.36
C ASN A 16 14.66 15.58 -9.89
N PRO A 17 15.57 14.81 -10.54
CA PRO A 17 15.84 13.41 -10.21
C PRO A 17 16.41 13.17 -8.81
N SER A 18 16.76 14.25 -8.09
CA SER A 18 17.18 14.20 -6.68
C SER A 18 16.02 14.07 -5.68
N ASN A 19 14.77 14.22 -6.10
CA ASN A 19 13.58 13.89 -5.31
C ASN A 19 13.24 12.39 -5.48
N TYR A 20 14.19 11.51 -5.18
CA TYR A 20 13.85 10.11 -4.88
C TYR A 20 13.06 10.14 -3.57
N ASP A 21 11.75 10.33 -3.70
CA ASP A 21 10.91 10.58 -2.56
C ASP A 21 10.52 9.25 -1.94
N ILE A 22 11.01 9.00 -0.73
CA ILE A 22 10.67 7.87 0.12
C ILE A 22 9.15 7.64 0.24
N ARG A 23 8.36 8.67 -0.07
CA ARG A 23 6.90 8.63 -0.13
C ARG A 23 6.37 7.75 -1.27
N SER A 24 7.08 7.56 -2.38
CA SER A 24 6.62 6.64 -3.45
C SER A 24 6.56 5.19 -2.95
N ASP A 25 7.46 4.81 -2.04
CA ASP A 25 7.44 3.49 -1.39
C ASP A 25 6.25 3.36 -0.42
N VAL A 26 5.85 4.44 0.25
CA VAL A 26 4.66 4.47 1.12
C VAL A 26 3.37 4.20 0.33
N TRP A 27 3.26 4.71 -0.90
CA TRP A 27 2.13 4.39 -1.76
C TRP A 27 2.09 2.90 -2.11
N SER A 28 3.25 2.36 -2.50
CA SER A 28 3.40 0.94 -2.83
C SER A 28 3.04 0.04 -1.66
N LEU A 29 3.43 0.42 -0.44
CA LEU A 29 3.02 -0.23 0.79
C LEU A 29 1.49 -0.24 0.94
N GLY A 30 0.83 0.89 0.72
CA GLY A 30 -0.64 0.98 0.79
C GLY A 30 -1.34 0.03 -0.18
N ILE A 31 -0.83 -0.09 -1.42
CA ILE A 31 -1.38 -1.02 -2.43
C ILE A 31 -1.18 -2.48 -1.99
N SER A 32 0.03 -2.84 -1.56
CA SER A 32 0.33 -4.19 -1.06
C SER A 32 -0.54 -4.58 0.14
N LEU A 33 -0.82 -3.64 1.05
CA LEU A 33 -1.68 -3.91 2.20
C LEU A 33 -3.13 -4.19 1.80
N ILE A 34 -3.67 -3.49 0.79
CA ILE A 34 -5.00 -3.78 0.27
C ILE A 34 -5.02 -5.16 -0.41
N GLU A 35 -4.00 -5.47 -1.21
CA GLU A 35 -3.89 -6.76 -1.89
C GLU A 35 -3.82 -7.92 -0.88
N LEU A 36 -2.99 -7.81 0.15
CA LEU A 36 -2.89 -8.81 1.22
C LEU A 36 -4.19 -8.93 2.02
N ALA A 37 -4.87 -7.82 2.27
CA ALA A 37 -6.12 -7.79 3.03
C ALA A 37 -7.30 -8.41 2.27
N THR A 38 -7.35 -8.24 0.95
CA THR A 38 -8.48 -8.66 0.10
C THR A 38 -8.20 -9.92 -0.71
N GLY A 39 -6.93 -10.36 -0.76
CA GLY A 39 -6.46 -11.46 -1.61
C GLY A 39 -6.51 -11.16 -3.11
N ARG A 40 -6.77 -9.91 -3.50
CA ARG A 40 -6.90 -9.49 -4.91
C ARG A 40 -6.21 -8.16 -5.13
N PHE A 41 -5.56 -8.01 -6.27
CA PHE A 41 -5.01 -6.72 -6.65
C PHE A 41 -6.14 -5.68 -6.80
N PRO A 42 -6.00 -4.46 -6.25
CA PRO A 42 -7.11 -3.49 -6.19
C PRO A 42 -7.46 -2.83 -7.52
N TYR A 43 -6.63 -3.01 -8.55
CA TYR A 43 -6.91 -2.55 -9.90
C TYR A 43 -7.18 -3.74 -10.81
N ASP A 44 -7.97 -3.53 -11.86
CA ASP A 44 -8.26 -4.57 -12.85
C ASP A 44 -6.99 -5.06 -13.55
N THR A 45 -7.05 -6.19 -14.25
CA THR A 45 -5.94 -6.69 -15.06
C THR A 45 -5.92 -5.94 -16.41
N TRP A 46 -4.88 -5.14 -16.66
CA TRP A 46 -4.80 -4.26 -17.84
C TRP A 46 -4.05 -4.93 -19.00
N GLY A 47 -4.41 -4.54 -20.22
CA GLY A 47 -3.68 -4.94 -21.44
C GLY A 47 -2.34 -4.23 -21.62
N SER A 48 -2.15 -3.04 -21.03
CA SER A 48 -0.89 -2.30 -21.10
C SER A 48 -0.52 -1.55 -19.81
N PRO A 49 0.78 -1.40 -19.49
CA PRO A 49 1.25 -0.64 -18.32
C PRO A 49 0.86 0.85 -18.32
N PHE A 50 0.67 1.45 -19.50
CA PHE A 50 0.35 2.88 -19.61
C PHE A 50 -1.08 3.17 -19.12
N GLU A 51 -2.02 2.28 -19.44
CA GLU A 51 -3.40 2.44 -19.03
C GLU A 51 -3.55 2.27 -17.51
N GLN A 52 -2.79 1.36 -16.90
CA GLN A 52 -2.71 1.21 -15.44
C GLN A 52 -2.16 2.48 -14.77
N LEU A 53 -1.11 3.09 -15.33
CA LEU A 53 -0.56 4.35 -14.81
C LEU A 53 -1.57 5.49 -14.92
N LYS A 54 -2.31 5.57 -16.03
CA LYS A 54 -3.39 6.54 -16.20
C LYS A 54 -4.47 6.38 -15.12
N GLN A 55 -4.84 5.15 -14.79
CA GLN A 55 -5.81 4.89 -13.73
C GLN A 55 -5.33 5.41 -12.37
N VAL A 56 -4.10 5.09 -12.00
CA VAL A 56 -3.50 5.53 -10.72
C VAL A 56 -3.45 7.06 -10.63
N VAL A 57 -3.23 7.75 -11.75
CA VAL A 57 -3.26 9.22 -11.81
C VAL A 57 -4.68 9.77 -11.69
N GLN A 58 -5.59 9.26 -12.51
CA GLN A 58 -6.86 9.91 -12.79
C GLN A 58 -7.96 9.48 -11.82
N ASP A 59 -8.01 8.20 -11.47
CA ASP A 59 -9.09 7.62 -10.67
C ASP A 59 -8.82 7.73 -9.17
N ASP A 60 -9.86 7.74 -8.35
CA ASP A 60 -9.70 7.78 -6.89
C ASP A 60 -8.85 6.62 -6.38
N PRO A 61 -8.04 6.84 -5.32
CA PRO A 61 -7.22 5.78 -4.75
C PRO A 61 -8.11 4.63 -4.23
N PRO A 62 -7.65 3.38 -4.33
CA PRO A 62 -8.41 2.23 -3.89
C PRO A 62 -8.65 2.30 -2.38
N ARG A 63 -9.81 1.82 -1.95
CA ARG A 63 -10.23 1.81 -0.55
C ARG A 63 -10.63 0.41 -0.15
N LEU A 64 -10.41 0.09 1.13
CA LEU A 64 -10.90 -1.17 1.69
C LEU A 64 -12.43 -1.22 1.71
N PRO A 65 -13.02 -2.42 1.60
CA PRO A 65 -14.47 -2.59 1.71
C PRO A 65 -14.97 -2.14 3.10
N PRO A 66 -16.19 -1.57 3.16
CA PRO A 66 -16.79 -1.16 4.42
C PRO A 66 -17.08 -2.37 5.32
N GLY A 67 -17.02 -2.19 6.64
CA GLY A 67 -17.42 -3.21 7.61
C GLY A 67 -16.43 -4.34 7.93
N GLU A 68 -15.45 -4.63 7.07
CA GLU A 68 -14.57 -5.81 7.26
C GLU A 68 -13.31 -5.54 8.12
N PHE A 69 -12.79 -4.31 8.07
CA PHE A 69 -11.53 -3.96 8.71
C PHE A 69 -11.67 -2.89 9.81
N SER A 70 -10.70 -2.85 10.73
CA SER A 70 -10.63 -1.84 11.80
C SER A 70 -10.52 -0.43 11.23
N SER A 71 -11.00 0.56 12.00
CA SER A 71 -10.88 1.98 11.66
C SER A 71 -9.42 2.38 11.45
N ASP A 72 -8.54 1.89 12.32
CA ASP A 72 -7.12 2.27 12.31
C ASP A 72 -6.40 1.72 11.08
N PHE A 73 -6.75 0.51 10.62
CA PHE A 73 -6.19 -0.04 9.39
C PHE A 73 -6.67 0.71 8.15
N LYS A 74 -7.96 1.07 8.11
CA LYS A 74 -8.54 1.88 7.04
C LYS A 74 -7.91 3.28 6.97
N ASP A 75 -7.70 3.92 8.12
CA ASP A 75 -7.06 5.23 8.19
C ASP A 75 -5.60 5.16 7.74
N PHE A 76 -4.87 4.14 8.22
CA PHE A 76 -3.48 3.90 7.81
C PHE A 76 -3.33 3.75 6.28
N ILE A 77 -4.19 2.95 5.65
CA ILE A 77 -4.18 2.79 4.18
C ILE A 77 -4.54 4.09 3.48
N THR A 78 -5.50 4.85 4.01
CA THR A 78 -5.90 6.15 3.45
C THR A 78 -4.76 7.17 3.50
N LEU A 79 -3.94 7.14 4.55
CA LEU A 79 -2.74 7.96 4.67
C LEU A 79 -1.67 7.53 3.66
N CYS A 80 -1.46 6.22 3.48
CA CYS A 80 -0.50 5.70 2.52
C CYS A 80 -0.87 6.04 1.07
N LEU A 81 -2.17 6.05 0.75
CA LEU A 81 -2.72 6.27 -0.60
C LEU A 81 -3.14 7.72 -0.85
N GLN A 82 -2.51 8.68 -0.17
CA GLN A 82 -2.66 10.10 -0.51
C GLN A 82 -2.03 10.38 -1.88
N LYS A 83 -2.84 10.83 -2.85
CA LYS A 83 -2.36 11.22 -4.20
C LYS A 83 -1.35 12.37 -4.14
N ASP A 84 -1.63 13.35 -3.30
CA ASP A 84 -0.71 14.46 -3.05
C ASP A 84 0.46 13.96 -2.20
N TYR A 85 1.60 13.76 -2.85
CA TYR A 85 2.82 13.29 -2.19
C TYR A 85 3.25 14.23 -1.06
N THR A 86 2.96 15.54 -1.13
CA THR A 86 3.32 16.49 -0.07
C THR A 86 2.59 16.23 1.24
N LYS A 87 1.38 15.67 1.15
CA LYS A 87 0.53 15.30 2.28
C LYS A 87 0.75 13.87 2.76
N ARG A 88 1.47 13.05 2.00
CA ARG A 88 1.76 11.68 2.38
C ARG A 88 2.80 11.66 3.52
N PRO A 89 2.50 10.99 4.65
CA PRO A 89 3.42 10.93 5.77
C PRO A 89 4.69 10.14 5.40
N ASN A 90 5.80 10.50 6.05
CA ASN A 90 7.03 9.70 5.99
C ASN A 90 6.97 8.52 6.98
N TYR A 91 7.95 7.62 6.94
CA TYR A 91 7.98 6.44 7.81
C TYR A 91 7.94 6.76 9.30
N VAL A 92 8.60 7.84 9.73
CA VAL A 92 8.61 8.22 11.17
C VAL A 92 7.19 8.57 11.62
N GLN A 93 6.44 9.27 10.79
CA GLN A 93 5.04 9.62 11.06
C GLN A 93 4.12 8.38 10.98
N LEU A 94 4.35 7.49 10.01
CA LEU A 94 3.58 6.24 9.89
C LEU A 94 3.77 5.31 11.09
N LEU A 95 5.00 5.19 11.60
CA LEU A 95 5.30 4.35 12.76
C LEU A 95 4.63 4.85 14.05
N GLN A 96 4.29 6.14 14.12
CA GLN A 96 3.52 6.74 15.23
C GLN A 96 2.01 6.52 15.09
N HIS A 97 1.54 6.01 13.95
CA HIS A 97 0.11 5.76 13.73
C HIS A 97 -0.40 4.69 14.71
N PRO A 98 -1.65 4.78 15.23
CA PRO A 98 -2.24 3.79 16.13
C PRO A 98 -2.15 2.35 15.60
N PHE A 99 -2.34 2.15 14.29
CA PHE A 99 -2.17 0.86 13.62
C PHE A 99 -0.77 0.23 13.85
N CYS A 100 0.30 1.03 13.82
CA CYS A 100 1.66 0.57 14.08
C CYS A 100 2.03 0.58 15.57
N SER A 101 1.27 1.31 16.40
CA SER A 101 1.51 1.44 17.84
C SER A 101 0.85 0.34 18.68
N VAL A 102 0.05 -0.54 18.07
CA VAL A 102 -0.54 -1.70 18.76
C VAL A 102 0.56 -2.63 19.26
N ASN A 103 0.37 -3.18 20.46
CA ASN A 103 1.40 -3.91 21.21
C ASN A 103 1.90 -5.16 20.46
N HIS A 104 3.04 -5.02 19.77
CA HIS A 104 3.67 -6.05 18.92
C HIS A 104 4.02 -7.35 19.66
N GLU A 105 4.13 -7.29 20.99
CA GLU A 105 4.60 -8.40 21.82
C GLU A 105 3.63 -9.61 21.80
N HIS A 106 2.32 -9.35 21.69
CA HIS A 106 1.33 -10.43 21.56
C HIS A 106 1.23 -10.97 20.12
N GLN A 107 1.45 -10.12 19.11
CA GLN A 107 1.31 -10.51 17.70
C GLN A 107 2.52 -11.24 17.12
N LYS A 108 3.74 -10.98 17.65
CA LYS A 108 4.97 -11.68 17.21
C LYS A 108 4.87 -13.20 17.31
N ASN A 109 4.15 -13.71 18.31
CA ASN A 109 4.00 -15.14 18.54
C ASN A 109 2.92 -15.80 17.66
N LEU A 110 2.15 -15.02 16.90
CA LEU A 110 1.06 -15.51 16.06
C LEU A 110 1.47 -15.76 14.61
N ILE A 111 2.49 -15.05 14.11
CA ILE A 111 2.87 -15.10 12.70
C ILE A 111 3.48 -16.46 12.32
N ALA A 112 4.44 -16.97 13.11
CA ALA A 112 5.09 -18.24 12.78
C ALA A 112 4.11 -19.43 12.77
N PRO A 113 3.22 -19.60 13.77
CA PRO A 113 2.17 -20.63 13.71
C PRO A 113 1.22 -20.46 12.52
N PHE A 114 0.77 -19.23 12.26
CA PHE A 114 -0.14 -18.94 11.14
C PHE A 114 0.48 -19.30 9.78
N VAL A 115 1.75 -18.94 9.56
CA VAL A 115 2.45 -19.26 8.31
C VAL A 115 2.62 -20.77 8.14
N CYS A 116 3.00 -21.50 9.19
CA CYS A 116 3.10 -22.97 9.13
C CYS A 116 1.74 -23.60 8.80
N GLU A 117 0.66 -23.15 9.45
CA GLU A 117 -0.69 -23.65 9.18
C GLU A 117 -1.06 -23.48 7.71
N ILE A 118 -0.90 -22.26 7.15
CA ILE A 118 -1.24 -21.98 5.76
C ILE A 118 -0.38 -22.78 4.78
N LEU A 119 0.91 -22.97 5.06
CA LEU A 119 1.81 -23.73 4.18
C LEU A 119 1.59 -25.25 4.26
N ASP A 120 1.11 -25.77 5.38
CA ASP A 120 0.81 -27.18 5.57
C ASP A 120 -0.61 -27.57 5.11
N LEU A 121 -1.45 -26.60 4.72
CA LEU A 121 -2.73 -26.86 4.06
C LEU A 121 -2.46 -27.56 2.73
N LYS A 122 -2.91 -28.82 2.62
CA LYS A 122 -2.95 -29.52 1.34
C LYS A 122 -4.05 -28.90 0.47
N GLU A 123 -3.69 -28.62 -0.78
CA GLU A 123 -4.59 -28.11 -1.83
C GLU A 123 -5.91 -28.90 -1.94
#